data_AF-A0A0T7GYS4-F1
#
_entry.id   AF-A0A0T7GYS4-F1
#
_cell.length_a   1.000
_cell.length_b   1.000
_cell.length_c   1.000
_cell.angle_alpha   90.00
_cell.angle_beta   90.00
_cell.angle_gamma   90.00
#
_symmetry.space_group_name_H-M   'P 1'
#
loop_
_entity.id
_entity.type
_entity.pdbx_description
1 polymer ?
#
loop_
_entity_poly.entity_id
_entity_poly.type
_entity_poly.pdbx_seq_one_letter_code
_entity_poly.pdbx_strand_id
1 'polypeptide(L)'
;MSTALKKRKQLDQFMSHVMEPLPRGALTDFEYNRLLRDARRTAWHKGEATLRLHHARLEIHDAMLIFDRVVAEQHLTAEDEDAIYSKRDRMLANMKAATERQIRTPAPDQAAIEWKRRRMTDLYSTARISREEIAELIAADEAFLTAHPIKKGRAS
;
A
#
# COMPACT_ATOMS: atom_id res chain seq x y z
N MET A 1 -43.56 29.06 -33.17
CA MET A 1 -42.53 27.99 -33.28
C MET A 1 -42.92 26.85 -32.35
N SER A 2 -43.23 25.65 -32.88
CA SER A 2 -43.71 24.51 -32.09
C SER A 2 -42.66 24.02 -31.08
N THR A 3 -43.11 23.66 -29.87
CA THR A 3 -42.29 23.10 -28.77
C THR A 3 -41.48 21.87 -29.19
N ALA A 4 -41.97 21.09 -30.15
CA ALA A 4 -41.26 19.93 -30.69
C ALA A 4 -39.97 20.33 -31.46
N LEU A 5 -40.00 21.45 -32.20
CA LEU A 5 -38.82 21.97 -32.92
C LEU A 5 -37.74 22.49 -31.96
N LYS A 6 -38.13 23.11 -30.84
CA LYS A 6 -37.18 23.56 -29.80
C LYS A 6 -36.46 22.38 -29.14
N LYS A 7 -37.19 21.31 -28.81
CA LYS A 7 -36.61 20.08 -28.22
C LYS A 7 -35.64 19.40 -29.17
N ARG A 8 -35.96 19.35 -30.47
CA ARG A 8 -35.08 18.76 -31.49
C ARG A 8 -33.79 19.55 -31.66
N LYS A 9 -33.87 20.88 -31.70
CA LYS A 9 -32.70 21.75 -31.78
C LYS A 9 -31.78 21.65 -30.55
N GLN A 10 -32.36 21.51 -29.36
CA GLN A 10 -31.59 21.26 -28.13
C GLN A 10 -30.90 19.90 -28.14
N LEU A 11 -31.59 18.86 -28.64
CA LEU A 11 -31.01 17.54 -28.80
C LEU A 11 -29.85 17.55 -29.81
N ASP A 12 -30.04 18.19 -30.96
CA ASP A 12 -28.99 18.31 -31.98
C ASP A 12 -27.77 19.07 -31.45
N GLN A 13 -27.98 20.12 -30.65
CA GLN A 13 -26.90 20.89 -30.03
C GLN A 13 -26.18 20.08 -28.95
N PHE A 14 -26.91 19.32 -28.13
CA PHE A 14 -26.32 18.38 -27.17
C PHE A 14 -25.51 17.30 -27.87
N MET A 15 -26.06 16.66 -28.90
CA MET A 15 -25.38 15.62 -29.67
C MET A 15 -24.14 16.18 -30.38
N SER A 16 -24.20 17.39 -30.92
CA SER A 16 -23.04 18.06 -31.50
C SER A 16 -21.91 18.22 -30.48
N HIS A 17 -22.24 18.60 -29.24
CA HIS A 17 -21.26 18.83 -28.19
C HIS A 17 -20.66 17.51 -27.65
N VAL A 18 -21.47 16.46 -27.55
CA VAL A 18 -21.00 15.11 -27.15
C VAL A 18 -20.08 14.49 -28.21
N MET A 19 -20.28 14.83 -29.48
CA MET A 19 -19.49 14.32 -30.60
C MET A 19 -18.25 15.18 -30.90
N GLU A 20 -18.02 16.27 -30.16
CA GLU A 20 -16.77 17.02 -30.26
C GLU A 20 -15.59 16.11 -29.85
N PRO A 21 -14.51 16.07 -30.64
CA PRO A 21 -13.36 15.27 -30.29
C PRO A 21 -12.78 15.76 -28.96
N LEU A 22 -12.41 14.81 -28.09
CA LEU A 22 -11.75 15.12 -26.83
C LEU A 22 -10.53 16.04 -27.10
N PRO A 23 -10.33 17.10 -26.30
CA PRO A 23 -9.19 17.98 -26.47
C PRO A 23 -7.90 17.15 -26.34
N ARG A 24 -6.84 17.55 -27.06
CA ARG A 24 -5.59 16.76 -27.19
C ARG A 24 -4.87 16.42 -25.86
N GLY A 25 -5.30 16.99 -24.73
CA GLY A 25 -4.79 16.69 -23.39
C GLY A 25 -5.82 16.05 -22.44
N ALA A 26 -7.01 15.70 -22.90
CA ALA A 26 -7.98 14.98 -22.09
C ALA A 26 -7.46 13.56 -21.81
N LEU A 27 -7.38 13.21 -20.54
CA LEU A 27 -7.01 11.86 -20.13
C LEU A 27 -8.13 10.91 -20.53
N THR A 28 -7.75 9.79 -21.13
CA THR A 28 -8.64 8.64 -21.23
C THR A 28 -8.87 8.04 -19.83
N ASP A 29 -9.99 7.34 -19.64
CA ASP A 29 -10.30 6.65 -18.37
C ASP A 29 -9.14 5.75 -17.90
N PHE A 30 -8.46 5.09 -18.83
CA PHE A 30 -7.30 4.24 -18.52
C PHE A 30 -6.08 5.02 -18.05
N GLU A 31 -5.84 6.23 -18.58
CA GLU A 31 -4.74 7.09 -18.13
C GLU A 31 -5.05 7.71 -16.77
N TYR A 32 -6.30 8.11 -16.55
CA TYR A 32 -6.78 8.55 -15.24
C TYR A 32 -6.62 7.44 -14.20
N ASN A 33 -7.06 6.22 -14.51
CA ASN A 33 -6.91 5.05 -13.64
C ASN A 33 -5.43 4.73 -13.36
N ARG A 34 -4.54 4.92 -14.35
CA ARG A 34 -3.10 4.77 -14.16
C ARG A 34 -2.57 5.76 -13.14
N LEU A 35 -2.93 7.04 -13.25
CA LEU A 35 -2.52 8.07 -12.28
C LEU A 35 -3.00 7.74 -10.85
N LEU A 36 -4.24 7.28 -10.69
CA LEU A 36 -4.76 6.85 -9.39
C LEU A 36 -3.96 5.67 -8.80
N ARG A 37 -3.64 4.67 -9.62
CA ARG A 37 -2.82 3.54 -9.19
C ARG A 37 -1.38 3.94 -8.87
N ASP A 38 -0.81 4.88 -9.62
CA ASP A 38 0.55 5.40 -9.36
C ASP A 38 0.62 6.21 -8.06
N ALA A 39 -0.43 6.97 -7.74
CA ALA A 39 -0.54 7.65 -6.45
C ALA A 39 -0.54 6.63 -5.29
N ARG A 40 -1.34 5.55 -5.41
CA ARG A 40 -1.30 4.44 -4.43
C ARG A 40 0.07 3.78 -4.37
N ARG A 41 0.72 3.56 -5.52
CA ARG A 41 2.04 2.92 -5.61
C ARG A 41 3.10 3.73 -4.86
N THR A 42 3.07 5.04 -5.01
CA THR A 42 3.99 5.95 -4.31
C THR A 42 3.81 5.86 -2.78
N ALA A 43 2.56 5.88 -2.30
CA ALA A 43 2.27 5.74 -0.88
C ALA A 43 2.69 4.35 -0.35
N TRP A 44 2.40 3.31 -1.12
CA TRP A 44 2.75 1.93 -0.80
C TRP A 44 4.27 1.75 -0.63
N HIS A 45 5.07 2.22 -1.60
CA HIS A 45 6.53 2.08 -1.53
C HIS A 45 7.15 2.85 -0.37
N LYS A 46 6.58 3.98 0.06
CA LYS A 46 7.03 4.68 1.27
C LYS A 46 6.80 3.83 2.53
N GLY A 47 5.62 3.22 2.64
CA GLY A 47 5.30 2.29 3.72
C GLY A 47 6.24 1.07 3.72
N GLU A 48 6.44 0.48 2.54
CA GLU A 48 7.34 -0.66 2.34
C GLU A 48 8.78 -0.35 2.72
N ALA A 49 9.33 0.77 2.28
CA ALA A 49 10.69 1.18 2.60
C ALA A 49 10.87 1.38 4.12
N THR A 50 9.85 1.95 4.78
CA THR A 50 9.85 2.16 6.24
C THR A 50 9.84 0.83 6.98
N LEU A 51 8.97 -0.11 6.59
CA LEU A 51 8.93 -1.44 7.18
C LEU A 51 10.27 -2.16 6.99
N ARG A 52 10.82 -2.17 5.77
CA ARG A 52 12.11 -2.80 5.46
C ARG A 52 13.24 -2.24 6.33
N LEU A 53 13.28 -0.92 6.53
CA LEU A 53 14.28 -0.30 7.40
C LEU A 53 14.16 -0.79 8.85
N HIS A 54 12.94 -0.86 9.40
CA HIS A 54 12.74 -1.34 10.77
C HIS A 54 13.11 -2.81 10.93
N HIS A 55 12.78 -3.64 9.94
CA HIS A 55 13.17 -5.05 9.91
C HIS A 55 14.70 -5.20 9.89
N ALA A 56 15.38 -4.54 8.95
CA ALA A 56 16.84 -4.62 8.82
C ALA A 56 17.56 -4.13 10.08
N ARG A 57 17.05 -3.07 10.73
CA ARG A 57 17.61 -2.60 12.00
C ARG A 57 17.51 -3.66 13.10
N LEU A 58 16.38 -4.35 13.20
CA LEU A 58 16.18 -5.42 14.18
C LEU A 58 17.11 -6.61 13.88
N GLU A 59 17.22 -7.03 12.62
CA GLU A 59 18.13 -8.11 12.22
C GLU A 59 19.59 -7.80 12.54
N ILE A 60 20.05 -6.58 12.22
CA ILE A 60 21.42 -6.15 12.54
C ILE A 60 21.64 -6.16 14.06
N HIS A 61 20.68 -5.64 14.83
CA HIS A 61 20.77 -5.63 16.29
C HIS A 61 20.87 -7.04 16.87
N ASP A 62 20.01 -7.96 16.41
CA ASP A 62 20.01 -9.35 16.87
C ASP A 62 21.29 -10.08 16.47
N ALA A 63 21.81 -9.83 15.26
CA ALA A 63 23.09 -10.39 14.81
C ALA A 63 24.28 -9.87 15.64
N MET A 64 24.31 -8.57 15.94
CA MET A 64 25.35 -7.98 16.81
C MET A 64 25.29 -8.58 18.22
N LEU A 65 24.10 -8.70 18.81
CA LEU A 65 23.93 -9.30 20.12
C LEU A 65 24.45 -10.74 20.18
N ILE A 66 24.17 -11.54 19.14
CA ILE A 66 24.68 -12.91 19.04
C ILE A 66 26.20 -12.91 18.92
N PHE A 67 26.77 -12.04 18.07
CA PHE A 67 28.22 -11.94 17.91
C PHE A 67 28.91 -11.59 19.22
N ASP A 68 28.45 -10.54 19.91
CA ASP A 68 29.04 -10.07 21.15
C ASP A 68 29.02 -11.16 22.23
N ARG A 69 27.90 -11.90 22.34
CA ARG A 69 27.75 -12.97 23.34
C ARG A 69 28.53 -14.24 23.01
N VAL A 70 28.49 -14.68 21.76
CA VAL A 70 28.96 -16.03 21.37
C VAL A 70 30.38 -16.00 20.83
N VAL A 71 30.74 -14.96 20.07
CA VAL A 71 32.03 -14.88 19.38
C VAL A 71 33.02 -14.03 20.17
N ALA A 72 32.59 -12.86 20.64
CA ALA A 72 33.44 -11.99 21.45
C ALA A 72 33.46 -12.39 22.93
N GLU A 73 32.65 -13.39 23.32
CA GLU A 73 32.50 -13.91 24.68
C GLU A 73 32.25 -12.79 25.71
N GLN A 74 31.58 -11.72 25.30
CA GLN A 74 31.31 -10.58 26.16
C GLN A 74 30.31 -10.98 27.25
N HIS A 75 30.75 -10.90 28.50
CA HIS A 75 29.89 -11.06 29.65
C HIS A 75 29.15 -9.76 29.93
N LEU A 76 27.83 -9.78 29.74
CA LEU A 76 26.95 -8.66 30.01
C LEU A 76 26.58 -8.65 31.49
N THR A 77 26.54 -7.45 32.08
CA THR A 77 25.89 -7.27 33.38
C THR A 77 24.37 -7.34 33.22
N ALA A 78 23.65 -7.54 34.32
CA ALA A 78 22.18 -7.52 34.28
C ALA A 78 21.62 -6.19 33.76
N GLU A 79 22.30 -5.06 34.02
CA GLU A 79 21.91 -3.75 33.52
C GLU A 79 22.13 -3.63 32.01
N ASP A 80 23.23 -4.18 31.48
CA ASP A 80 23.48 -4.23 30.04
C ASP A 80 22.42 -5.08 29.32
N GLU A 81 22.06 -6.24 29.90
CA GLU A 81 21.01 -7.10 29.35
C GLU A 81 19.66 -6.39 29.29
N ASP A 82 19.24 -5.75 30.39
CA ASP A 82 17.97 -5.02 30.43
C ASP A 82 17.93 -3.89 29.39
N ALA A 83 19.02 -3.13 29.25
CA ALA A 83 19.12 -2.07 28.25
C ALA A 83 19.03 -2.61 26.81
N ILE A 84 19.69 -3.74 26.52
CA ILE A 84 19.67 -4.39 25.20
C ILE A 84 18.27 -4.91 24.87
N TYR A 85 17.63 -5.63 25.80
CA TYR A 85 16.29 -6.18 25.57
C TYR A 85 15.23 -5.09 25.47
N SER A 86 15.29 -4.06 26.32
CA SER A 86 14.43 -2.88 26.23
C SER A 86 14.57 -2.16 24.89
N LYS A 87 15.79 -2.01 24.38
CA LYS A 87 16.04 -1.44 23.05
C LYS A 87 15.43 -2.30 21.96
N ARG A 88 15.63 -3.62 22.02
CA ARG A 88 15.09 -4.60 21.08
C ARG A 88 13.56 -4.57 21.04
N ASP A 89 12.90 -4.53 22.19
CA ASP A 89 11.45 -4.46 22.29
C ASP A 89 10.89 -3.18 21.65
N ARG A 90 11.59 -2.06 21.83
CA ARG A 90 11.23 -0.80 21.16
C ARG A 90 11.40 -0.90 19.63
N MET A 91 12.40 -1.62 19.15
CA MET A 91 12.61 -1.87 17.72
C MET A 91 11.52 -2.77 17.14
N LEU A 92 11.16 -3.84 17.85
CA LEU A 92 10.03 -4.70 17.52
C LEU A 92 8.71 -3.93 17.45
N ALA A 93 8.42 -3.08 18.44
CA ALA A 93 7.22 -2.26 18.47
C ALA A 93 7.14 -1.33 17.24
N ASN A 94 8.26 -0.70 16.86
CA ASN A 94 8.33 0.13 15.67
C ASN A 94 8.11 -0.66 14.38
N MET A 95 8.69 -1.86 14.28
CA MET A 95 8.47 -2.77 13.15
C MET A 95 6.99 -3.15 13.04
N LYS A 96 6.36 -3.58 14.13
CA LYS A 96 4.93 -3.93 14.14
C LYS A 96 4.04 -2.75 13.74
N ALA A 97 4.32 -1.56 14.27
CA ALA A 97 3.60 -0.34 13.89
C ALA A 97 3.78 0.01 12.40
N ALA A 98 4.98 -0.18 11.84
CA ALA A 98 5.22 0.02 10.42
C ALA A 98 4.49 -1.01 9.54
N THR A 99 4.46 -2.29 9.95
CA THR A 99 3.68 -3.35 9.29
C THR A 99 2.21 -2.97 9.21
N GLU A 100 1.63 -2.57 10.34
CA GLU A 100 0.22 -2.16 10.41
C GLU A 100 -0.09 -0.95 9.53
N ARG A 101 0.79 0.07 9.52
CA ARG A 101 0.64 1.22 8.62
C ARG A 101 0.68 0.80 7.15
N GLN A 102 1.57 -0.12 6.77
CA GLN A 102 1.62 -0.62 5.40
C GLN A 102 0.37 -1.43 5.05
N ILE A 103 -0.16 -2.26 5.96
CA ILE A 103 -1.42 -2.99 5.74
C ILE A 103 -2.59 -2.01 5.51
N ARG A 104 -2.67 -0.93 6.27
CA ARG A 104 -3.69 0.12 6.10
C ARG A 104 -3.49 0.99 4.86
N THR A 105 -2.30 0.98 4.26
CA THR A 105 -2.02 1.72 3.04
C THR A 105 -2.75 1.06 1.86
N PRO A 106 -3.50 1.80 1.03
CA PRO A 106 -4.23 1.21 -0.09
C PRO A 106 -3.31 0.50 -1.09
N ALA A 107 -3.67 -0.72 -1.48
CA ALA A 107 -2.87 -1.51 -2.41
C ALA A 107 -2.95 -0.93 -3.84
N PRO A 108 -1.79 -0.78 -4.53
CA PRO A 108 -1.75 -0.31 -5.92
C PRO A 108 -2.01 -1.40 -6.96
N ASP A 109 -1.77 -2.67 -6.62
CA ASP A 109 -1.82 -3.81 -7.53
C ASP A 109 -2.06 -5.13 -6.79
N GLN A 110 -2.19 -6.20 -7.57
CA GLN A 110 -2.48 -7.55 -7.06
C GLN A 110 -1.37 -8.10 -6.16
N ALA A 111 -0.11 -7.78 -6.45
CA ALA A 111 1.02 -8.24 -5.64
C ALA A 111 0.99 -7.63 -4.23
N ALA A 112 0.61 -6.36 -4.11
CA ALA A 112 0.39 -5.74 -2.80
C ALA A 112 -0.79 -6.36 -2.02
N ILE A 113 -1.86 -6.77 -2.71
CA ILE A 113 -2.97 -7.51 -2.08
C ILE A 113 -2.50 -8.88 -1.57
N GLU A 114 -1.75 -9.61 -2.38
CA GLU A 114 -1.15 -10.89 -1.97
C GLU A 114 -0.23 -10.73 -0.75
N TRP A 115 0.55 -9.65 -0.71
CA TRP A 115 1.35 -9.31 0.46
C TRP A 115 0.48 -9.13 1.72
N LYS A 116 -0.66 -8.42 1.63
CA LYS A 116 -1.60 -8.27 2.77
C LYS A 116 -2.18 -9.61 3.19
N ARG A 117 -2.55 -10.48 2.24
CA ARG A 117 -3.06 -11.83 2.53
C ARG A 117 -2.06 -12.67 3.32
N ARG A 118 -0.76 -12.61 2.97
CA ARG A 118 0.31 -13.29 3.73
C ARG A 118 0.43 -12.77 5.18
N ARG A 119 0.11 -11.50 5.43
CA ARG A 119 0.09 -10.93 6.79
C ARG A 119 -1.12 -11.36 7.62
N MET A 120 -2.22 -11.74 6.98
CA MET A 120 -3.36 -12.32 7.69
C MET A 120 -3.02 -13.67 8.37
N THR A 121 -2.11 -14.45 7.75
CA THR A 121 -1.62 -15.71 8.31
C THR A 121 -0.52 -15.53 9.36
N ASP A 122 0.28 -14.45 9.26
CA ASP A 122 1.39 -14.13 10.16
C ASP A 122 1.09 -12.89 11.03
N LEU A 123 0.21 -13.07 12.02
CA LEU A 123 -0.16 -12.00 12.95
C LEU A 123 0.93 -11.67 13.97
N TYR A 124 1.98 -12.48 14.11
CA TYR A 124 3.09 -12.19 15.03
C TYR A 124 3.77 -10.86 14.70
N SER A 125 3.74 -10.49 13.41
CA SER A 125 4.25 -9.24 12.86
C SER A 125 3.36 -8.01 13.12
N THR A 126 2.24 -8.17 13.84
CA THR A 126 1.26 -7.11 14.13
C THR A 126 0.80 -7.15 15.60
N ALA A 127 0.28 -6.06 16.13
CA ALA A 127 -0.19 -5.97 17.52
C ALA A 127 -1.62 -5.42 17.66
N ARG A 128 -2.06 -4.54 16.75
CA ARG A 128 -3.29 -3.74 16.88
C ARG A 128 -4.19 -3.80 15.64
N ILE A 129 -4.03 -4.80 14.79
CA ILE A 129 -4.89 -5.01 13.62
C ILE A 129 -5.47 -6.42 13.69
N SER A 130 -6.80 -6.52 13.55
CA SER A 130 -7.49 -7.80 13.58
C SER A 130 -7.49 -8.45 12.18
N ARG A 131 -7.78 -9.76 12.10
CA ARG A 131 -7.89 -10.43 10.79
C ARG A 131 -9.04 -9.87 9.97
N GLU A 132 -10.12 -9.50 10.66
CA GLU A 132 -11.32 -8.91 10.10
C GLU A 132 -10.98 -7.56 9.46
N GLU A 133 -10.24 -6.69 10.15
CA GLU A 133 -9.79 -5.41 9.60
C GLU A 133 -8.91 -5.61 8.35
N ILE A 134 -7.99 -6.58 8.37
CA ILE A 134 -7.17 -6.91 7.18
C ILE A 134 -8.06 -7.38 6.02
N ALA A 135 -9.07 -8.22 6.29
CA ALA A 135 -9.97 -8.73 5.27
C ALA A 135 -10.80 -7.62 4.63
N GLU A 136 -11.34 -6.69 5.42
CA GLU A 136 -12.06 -5.51 4.94
C GLU A 136 -11.19 -4.63 4.04
N LEU A 137 -9.95 -4.36 4.46
CA LEU A 137 -8.99 -3.59 3.67
C LEU A 137 -8.67 -4.26 2.34
N ILE A 138 -8.51 -5.59 2.33
CA ILE A 138 -8.29 -6.36 1.10
C ILE A 138 -9.50 -6.25 0.17
N ALA A 139 -10.72 -6.44 0.68
CA ALA A 139 -11.94 -6.34 -0.11
C ALA A 139 -12.10 -4.94 -0.74
N ALA A 140 -11.80 -3.88 0.03
CA ALA A 140 -11.82 -2.51 -0.47
C ALA A 140 -10.78 -2.28 -1.59
N ASP A 141 -9.58 -2.85 -1.47
CA ASP A 141 -8.54 -2.77 -2.49
C ASP A 141 -8.91 -3.54 -3.76
N GLU A 142 -9.49 -4.74 -3.63
CA GLU A 142 -9.98 -5.53 -4.77
C GLU A 142 -11.09 -4.80 -5.53
N ALA A 143 -12.05 -4.20 -4.81
CA ALA A 143 -13.10 -3.39 -5.40
C ALA A 143 -12.52 -2.18 -6.15
N PHE A 144 -11.52 -1.51 -5.56
CA PHE A 144 -10.84 -0.40 -6.22
C PHE A 144 -10.14 -0.84 -7.52
N LEU A 145 -9.38 -1.94 -7.49
CA LEU A 145 -8.67 -2.42 -8.69
C LEU A 145 -9.65 -2.82 -9.80
N THR A 146 -10.80 -3.38 -9.43
CA THR A 146 -11.87 -3.74 -10.38
C THR A 146 -12.52 -2.51 -11.00
N ALA A 147 -12.80 -1.48 -10.19
CA ALA A 147 -13.39 -0.22 -10.65
C ALA A 147 -12.43 0.63 -11.49
N HIS A 148 -11.12 0.50 -11.30
CA HIS A 148 -10.09 1.28 -11.99
C HIS A 148 -9.15 0.38 -12.80
N PRO A 149 -9.64 -0.24 -13.89
CA PRO A 149 -8.80 -1.06 -14.75
C PRO A 149 -7.78 -0.19 -15.48
N ILE A 150 -6.59 -0.74 -15.70
CA ILE A 150 -5.56 -0.17 -16.57
C ILE A 150 -5.38 -1.08 -17.78
N LYS A 151 -5.01 -0.52 -18.94
CA LYS A 151 -4.63 -1.35 -20.09
C LYS A 151 -3.44 -2.22 -19.69
N LYS A 152 -3.55 -3.54 -19.88
CA LYS A 152 -2.40 -4.43 -19.83
C LYS A 152 -1.47 -3.99 -20.96
N GLY A 153 -0.30 -3.43 -20.63
CA GLY A 153 0.77 -3.29 -21.61
C GLY A 153 1.09 -4.68 -22.15
N ARG A 154 1.37 -4.81 -23.45
CA ARG A 154 2.03 -6.02 -23.96
C ARG A 154 3.29 -6.19 -23.10
N ALA A 155 3.37 -7.28 -22.35
CA ALA A 155 4.58 -7.65 -21.64
C ALA A 155 5.70 -7.70 -22.69
N SER A 156 6.67 -6.80 -22.54
CA SER A 156 7.96 -6.83 -23.21
C SER A 156 8.93 -7.66 -22.39
#